data_AF-A0A9Q3FJL6-F1
#
_entry.id   AF-A0A9Q3FJL6-F1
#
_cell.length_a   1.000
_cell.length_b   1.000
_cell.length_c   1.000
_cell.angle_alpha   90.00
_cell.angle_beta   90.00
_cell.angle_gamma   90.00
#
_symmetry.space_group_name_H-M   'P 1'
#
loop_
_entity.id
_entity.type
_entity.pdbx_description
1 polymer ?
#
loop_
_entity_poly.entity_id
_entity_poly.type
_entity_poly.pdbx_seq_one_letter_code
_entity_poly.pdbx_strand_id
1 'polypeptide(L)'
;MRQEHGKHDWSWSKSEIITKWSINSWRFKVENAFESAILNSEKDKPLTWFLKKKDRLSALHLHMSDSIINMKVLRECGGELEHAIKCKCVEPCS
;
A
#
# COMPACT_ATOMS: atom_id res chain seq x y z
N MET A 1 -15.05 4.18 45.79
CA MET A 1 -14.71 2.82 45.27
C MET A 1 -13.95 3.00 43.97
N ARG A 2 -12.70 2.54 43.88
CA ARG A 2 -11.97 2.44 42.60
C ARG A 2 -12.18 1.01 42.09
N GLN A 3 -13.26 0.80 41.37
CA GLN A 3 -13.49 -0.46 40.66
C GLN A 3 -12.69 -0.45 39.34
N GLU A 4 -11.97 -1.56 39.13
CA GLU A 4 -11.76 -2.19 37.81
C GLU A 4 -10.84 -1.52 36.80
N HIS A 5 -9.57 -1.34 37.17
CA HIS A 5 -8.50 -1.58 36.20
C HIS A 5 -7.84 -2.88 36.62
N GLY A 6 -8.27 -3.99 36.00
CA GLY A 6 -7.71 -5.30 36.27
C GLY A 6 -6.18 -5.21 36.21
N LYS A 7 -5.50 -5.72 37.25
CA LYS A 7 -4.04 -5.87 37.23
C LYS A 7 -3.71 -6.90 36.14
N HIS A 8 -3.63 -6.44 34.90
CA HIS A 8 -3.15 -7.25 33.80
C HIS A 8 -1.68 -7.52 34.04
N ASP A 9 -1.26 -8.78 33.85
CA ASP A 9 0.15 -9.11 33.98
C ASP A 9 0.97 -8.43 32.86
N TRP A 10 2.28 -8.45 33.01
CA TRP A 10 3.20 -7.87 32.04
C TRP A 10 3.09 -8.53 30.65
N SER A 11 2.74 -9.82 30.59
CA SER A 11 2.59 -10.56 29.33
C SER A 11 1.38 -10.08 28.53
N TRP A 12 0.25 -9.78 29.19
CA TRP A 12 -0.92 -9.17 28.58
C TRP A 12 -0.60 -7.77 28.06
N SER A 13 0.05 -6.94 28.88
CA SER A 13 0.45 -5.57 28.47
C SER A 13 1.39 -5.61 27.27
N LYS A 14 2.35 -6.54 27.26
CA LYS A 14 3.29 -6.74 26.15
C LYS A 14 2.55 -7.21 24.88
N SER A 15 1.58 -8.12 25.02
CA SER A 15 0.76 -8.59 23.90
C SER A 15 -0.08 -7.45 23.31
N GLU A 16 -0.70 -6.63 24.14
CA GLU A 16 -1.44 -5.44 23.69
C GLU A 16 -0.53 -4.44 23.00
N ILE A 17 0.67 -4.19 23.53
CA ILE A 17 1.64 -3.30 22.90
C ILE A 17 2.07 -3.86 21.54
N ILE A 18 2.38 -5.15 21.43
CA ILE A 18 2.77 -5.78 20.17
C ILE A 18 1.60 -5.74 19.19
N THR A 19 0.40 -6.15 19.58
CA THR A 19 -0.77 -6.13 18.70
C THR A 19 -1.08 -4.73 18.21
N LYS A 20 -1.08 -3.74 19.11
CA LYS A 20 -1.48 -2.36 18.78
C LYS A 20 -0.40 -1.62 18.01
N TRP A 21 0.88 -1.81 18.33
CA TRP A 21 1.98 -1.04 17.74
C TRP A 21 2.76 -1.80 16.66
N SER A 22 2.85 -3.13 16.71
CA SER A 22 3.53 -3.91 15.65
C SER A 22 2.72 -3.92 14.35
N ILE A 23 1.39 -3.99 14.42
CA ILE A 23 0.54 -3.88 13.22
C ILE A 23 0.64 -2.47 12.61
N ASN A 24 0.60 -1.43 13.44
CA ASN A 24 0.73 -0.05 12.97
C ASN A 24 2.12 0.26 12.43
N SER A 25 3.18 -0.24 13.08
CA SER A 25 4.56 -0.11 12.60
C SER A 25 4.77 -0.83 11.28
N TRP A 26 4.21 -2.04 11.12
CA TRP A 26 4.25 -2.78 9.87
C TRP A 26 3.49 -2.03 8.76
N ARG A 27 2.26 -1.57 9.03
CA ARG A 27 1.47 -0.77 8.07
C ARG A 27 2.23 0.46 7.61
N PHE A 28 2.75 1.24 8.55
CA PHE A 28 3.56 2.43 8.26
C PHE A 28 4.78 2.11 7.39
N LYS A 29 5.48 0.99 7.65
CA LYS A 29 6.60 0.55 6.81
C LYS A 29 6.16 0.20 5.39
N VAL A 30 5.03 -0.49 5.23
CA VAL A 30 4.50 -0.88 3.92
C VAL A 30 4.01 0.35 3.15
N GLU A 31 3.33 1.28 3.81
CA GLU A 31 2.91 2.57 3.24
C GLU A 31 4.11 3.39 2.77
N ASN A 32 5.13 3.57 3.61
CA ASN A 32 6.32 4.33 3.25
C ASN A 32 7.11 3.65 2.11
N ALA A 33 7.17 2.31 2.11
CA ALA A 33 7.76 1.54 1.01
C ALA A 33 6.93 1.62 -0.28
N PHE A 34 5.62 1.81 -0.18
CA PHE A 34 4.78 2.10 -1.33
C PHE A 34 5.12 3.50 -1.85
N GLU A 35 5.03 4.55 -1.03
CA GLU A 35 5.24 5.95 -1.46
C GLU A 35 6.64 6.21 -2.02
N SER A 36 7.69 5.68 -1.39
CA SER A 36 9.07 5.90 -1.83
C SER A 36 9.47 5.15 -3.12
N ALA A 37 8.69 4.15 -3.54
CA ALA A 37 9.02 3.34 -4.71
C ALA A 37 8.59 4.01 -6.01
N ILE A 38 9.25 5.11 -6.38
CA ILE A 38 9.02 5.80 -7.65
C ILE A 38 9.56 4.94 -8.80
N LEU A 39 8.83 4.87 -9.91
CA LEU A 39 9.27 4.12 -11.10
C LEU A 39 10.48 4.82 -11.74
N ASN A 40 11.61 4.13 -11.83
CA ASN A 40 12.78 4.61 -12.55
C ASN A 40 12.89 3.88 -13.91
N SER A 41 12.75 4.61 -15.02
CA SER A 41 12.75 4.04 -16.37
C SER A 41 14.06 3.36 -16.77
N GLU A 42 15.19 3.73 -16.18
CA GLU A 42 16.51 3.16 -16.48
C GLU A 42 16.81 1.90 -15.67
N LYS A 43 16.24 1.80 -14.46
CA LYS A 43 16.60 0.77 -13.48
C LYS A 43 15.51 -0.28 -13.28
N ASP A 44 14.24 0.11 -13.40
CA ASP A 44 13.12 -0.74 -13.06
C ASP A 44 12.46 -1.34 -14.29
N LYS A 45 12.14 -2.64 -14.20
CA LYS A 45 11.21 -3.27 -15.14
C LYS A 45 9.79 -2.89 -14.76
N PRO A 46 8.99 -2.25 -15.64
CA PRO A 46 7.67 -1.74 -15.30
C PRO A 46 6.74 -2.79 -14.70
N LEU A 47 6.73 -4.01 -15.25
CA LEU A 47 5.93 -5.11 -14.74
C LEU A 47 6.32 -5.51 -13.30
N THR A 48 7.62 -5.64 -13.03
CA THR A 48 8.11 -6.01 -11.69
C THR A 48 7.82 -4.91 -10.68
N TRP A 49 7.99 -3.64 -11.07
CA TRP A 49 7.65 -2.50 -10.24
C TRP A 49 6.14 -2.46 -9.93
N PHE A 50 5.30 -2.65 -10.95
CA PHE A 50 3.85 -2.67 -10.81
C PHE A 50 3.39 -3.77 -9.86
N LEU A 51 3.88 -5.01 -10.03
CA LEU A 51 3.52 -6.13 -9.17
C LEU A 51 3.91 -5.85 -7.71
N LYS A 52 5.10 -5.30 -7.46
CA LYS A 52 5.53 -4.92 -6.10
C LYS A 52 4.61 -3.86 -5.48
N LYS A 53 4.19 -2.85 -6.25
CA LYS A 53 3.23 -1.82 -5.79
C LYS A 53 1.85 -2.42 -5.52
N LYS A 54 1.37 -3.30 -6.41
CA LYS A 54 0.09 -4.02 -6.27
C LYS A 54 0.06 -4.89 -5.00
N ASP A 55 1.11 -5.65 -4.75
CA ASP A 55 1.21 -6.53 -3.58
C ASP A 55 1.20 -5.72 -2.27
N ARG A 56 1.90 -4.59 -2.23
CA ARG A 56 1.89 -3.67 -1.07
C ARG A 56 0.50 -3.09 -0.81
N LEU A 57 -0.21 -2.62 -1.85
CA LEU A 57 -1.58 -2.12 -1.70
C LEU A 57 -2.57 -3.22 -1.30
N SER A 58 -2.42 -4.42 -1.86
CA SER A 58 -3.27 -5.57 -1.51
C SER A 58 -3.09 -5.98 -0.06
N ALA A 59 -1.85 -5.91 0.45
CA ALA A 59 -1.53 -6.16 1.85
C ALA A 59 -2.11 -5.09 2.81
N LEU A 60 -2.21 -3.84 2.36
CA LEU A 60 -2.81 -2.74 3.13
C LEU A 60 -4.34 -2.74 3.09
N HIS A 61 -4.93 -3.16 1.96
CA HIS A 61 -6.36 -3.08 1.69
C HIS A 61 -6.93 -4.41 1.17
N LEU A 62 -7.22 -5.33 2.08
CA LEU A 62 -7.76 -6.66 1.78
C LEU A 62 -9.10 -6.67 1.02
N HIS A 63 -9.87 -5.59 1.09
CA HIS A 63 -11.20 -5.47 0.48
C HIS A 63 -11.24 -4.56 -0.75
N MET A 64 -10.09 -4.10 -1.23
CA MET A 64 -10.03 -3.22 -2.39
C MET A 64 -10.09 -4.06 -3.67
N SER A 65 -10.88 -3.63 -4.66
CA SER A 65 -10.91 -4.28 -5.96
C SER A 65 -9.59 -4.07 -6.71
N ASP A 66 -9.22 -5.04 -7.54
CA ASP A 66 -8.03 -4.94 -8.40
C ASP A 66 -8.07 -3.69 -9.29
N SER A 67 -9.26 -3.26 -9.76
CA SER A 67 -9.37 -2.04 -10.58
C SER A 67 -8.95 -0.78 -9.82
N ILE A 68 -9.33 -0.66 -8.54
CA ILE A 68 -8.95 0.48 -7.70
C ILE A 68 -7.45 0.42 -7.38
N ILE A 69 -6.92 -0.77 -7.10
CA ILE A 69 -5.49 -0.96 -6.87
C ILE A 69 -4.70 -0.52 -8.11
N ASN A 70 -5.08 -0.99 -9.29
CA ASN A 70 -4.41 -0.64 -10.55
C ASN A 70 -4.47 0.87 -10.80
N MET A 71 -5.62 1.52 -10.57
CA MET A 71 -5.76 2.97 -10.69
C MET A 71 -4.85 3.74 -9.72
N LYS A 72 -4.71 3.28 -8.48
CA LYS A 72 -3.79 3.89 -7.50
C LYS A 72 -2.34 3.77 -7.98
N VAL A 73 -1.92 2.59 -8.47
CA VAL A 73 -0.56 2.40 -8.98
C VAL A 73 -0.29 3.26 -10.22
N LEU A 74 -1.27 3.40 -11.12
CA LEU A 74 -1.14 4.24 -12.31
C LEU A 74 -0.97 5.73 -11.98
N ARG A 75 -1.62 6.23 -10.93
CA ARG A 75 -1.47 7.62 -10.49
C ARG A 75 -0.04 7.94 -10.03
N GLU A 76 0.67 6.96 -9.50
CA GLU A 76 2.07 7.09 -9.08
C GLU A 76 3.05 7.23 -10.24
N CYS A 77 2.64 6.83 -11.45
CA CYS A 77 3.49 6.91 -12.64
C CYS A 77 3.71 8.34 -13.13
N GLY A 78 2.86 9.30 -12.74
CA GLY A 78 2.97 10.71 -13.09
C GLY A 78 2.76 11.03 -14.58
N GLY A 79 2.16 12.20 -14.83
CA GLY A 79 2.18 12.94 -16.11
C GLY A 79 2.16 12.12 -17.39
N GLU A 80 3.35 11.89 -17.96
CA GLU A 80 3.51 11.31 -19.31
C GLU A 80 3.11 9.85 -19.42
N LEU A 81 3.36 9.01 -18.40
CA LEU A 81 2.99 7.59 -18.48
C LEU A 81 1.49 7.38 -18.25
N GLU A 82 0.89 8.14 -17.32
CA GLU A 82 -0.55 8.15 -17.12
C GLU A 82 -1.28 8.65 -18.38
N HIS A 83 -0.77 9.71 -19.00
CA HIS A 83 -1.30 10.25 -20.25
C HIS A 83 -1.16 9.24 -21.41
N ALA A 84 0.03 8.65 -21.60
CA ALA A 84 0.27 7.68 -22.67
C ALA A 84 -0.60 6.41 -22.55
N ILE A 85 -0.83 5.92 -21.33
CA ILE A 85 -1.71 4.77 -21.09
C ILE A 85 -3.17 5.14 -21.39
N LYS A 86 -3.65 6.30 -20.92
CA LYS A 86 -5.01 6.77 -21.22
C LYS A 86 -5.23 7.00 -22.72
N CYS A 87 -4.28 7.62 -23.40
CA CYS A 87 -4.36 7.88 -24.84
C CYS A 87 -4.33 6.61 -25.68
N LYS A 88 -3.63 5.55 -25.26
CA LYS A 88 -3.66 4.25 -25.96
C LYS A 88 -4.94 3.44 -25.73
N CYS A 89 -5.65 3.68 -24.63
CA CYS A 89 -6.95 3.05 -24.36
C CYS A 89 -8.12 3.77 -25.07
N VAL A 90 -7.91 4.97 -25.61
CA VAL A 90 -8.84 5.58 -26.56
C VAL A 90 -8.54 4.96 -27.91
N GLU A 91 -9.38 4.04 -28.37
CA GLU A 91 -9.27 3.53 -29.73
C GLU A 91 -9.26 4.71 -30.72
N PRO A 92 -8.45 4.66 -31.80
CA PRO A 92 -8.60 5.61 -32.88
C PRO A 92 -10.01 5.46 -33.43
N CYS A 93 -10.86 6.46 -33.18
CA CYS A 93 -12.16 6.59 -33.83
C CYS A 93 -11.91 6.45 -35.34
N SER A 94 -12.31 5.31 -35.91
CA SER A 94 -12.31 5.00 -37.33
C SER A 94 -13.77 4.90 -37.77
#